data_AF-A0A2X4W7A3-F1
#
_entry.id   AF-A0A2X4W7A3-F1
#
_cell.length_a   1.000
_cell.length_b   1.000
_cell.length_c   1.000
_cell.angle_alpha   90.00
_cell.angle_beta   90.00
_cell.angle_gamma   90.00
#
_symmetry.space_group_name_H-M   'P 1'
#
loop_
_entity.id
_entity.type
_entity.pdbx_description
1 polymer ?
#
loop_
_entity_poly.entity_id
_entity_poly.type
_entity_poly.pdbx_seq_one_letter_code
_entity_poly.pdbx_strand_id
1 'polypeptide(L)' 'MNRLSDELLIESYKKAKELNLSSDFINLIESELQRRSLINQIKMSYMIG' A
#
# COMPACT_ATOMS: atom_id res chain seq x y z
N MET A 1 -11.21 2.93 -1.64
CA MET A 1 -10.15 2.64 -2.65
C MET A 1 -10.55 1.59 -3.69
N ASN A 2 -11.77 1.06 -3.64
CA ASN A 2 -12.24 -0.07 -4.47
C ASN A 2 -12.20 0.14 -6.00
N ARG A 3 -12.00 1.37 -6.47
CA ARG A 3 -11.87 1.69 -7.91
C ARG A 3 -10.42 1.80 -8.39
N LEU A 4 -9.44 1.83 -7.49
CA LEU A 4 -8.03 1.80 -7.86
C LEU A 4 -7.68 0.39 -8.33
N SER A 5 -6.89 0.28 -9.41
CA SER A 5 -6.22 -0.97 -9.76
C SER A 5 -5.24 -1.37 -8.66
N ASP A 6 -4.85 -2.65 -8.64
CA ASP A 6 -3.90 -3.15 -7.64
C ASP A 6 -2.53 -2.45 -7.76
N GLU A 7 -2.07 -2.20 -8.99
CA GLU A 7 -0.84 -1.44 -9.26
C GLU A 7 -0.91 -0.02 -8.70
N LEU A 8 -1.99 0.72 -8.98
CA LEU A 8 -2.13 2.09 -8.50
C LEU A 8 -2.30 2.16 -6.97
N LEU A 9 -2.93 1.15 -6.37
CA LEU A 9 -3.07 1.06 -4.91
C LEU A 9 -1.71 0.83 -4.24
N ILE A 10 -0.88 -0.05 -4.80
CA ILE A 10 0.48 -0.31 -4.31
C ILE A 10 1.37 0.93 -4.46
N GLU A 11 1.32 1.62 -5.61
CA GLU A 11 2.09 2.85 -5.81
C GLU A 11 1.61 3.98 -4.88
N SER A 12 0.31 4.08 -4.65
CA SER A 12 -0.26 5.04 -3.69
C SER A 12 0.24 4.78 -2.26
N TYR A 13 0.34 3.51 -1.84
CA TYR A 13 0.90 3.14 -0.55
C TYR A 13 2.37 3.56 -0.42
N LYS A 14 3.20 3.22 -1.41
CA LYS A 14 4.62 3.58 -1.41
C LYS A 14 4.79 5.09 -1.32
N LYS A 15 4.03 5.85 -2.14
CA LYS A 15 4.13 7.31 -2.16
C LYS A 15 3.64 7.94 -0.87
N ALA A 16 2.58 7.41 -0.27
CA ALA A 16 2.07 7.88 1.02
C ALA A 16 3.11 7.72 2.14
N LYS A 17 3.89 6.63 2.14
CA LYS A 17 4.99 6.42 3.08
C LYS A 17 6.19 7.33 2.80
N GLU A 18 6.58 7.48 1.53
CA GLU A 18 7.68 8.39 1.13
C GLU A 18 7.42 9.84 1.52
N LEU A 19 6.17 10.30 1.36
CA LEU A 19 5.74 11.66 1.72
C LEU A 19 5.41 11.81 3.22
N ASN A 20 5.54 10.74 4.00
CA ASN A 20 5.20 10.71 5.43
C ASN A 20 3.80 11.28 5.72
N LEU A 21 2.80 10.84 4.94
CA LEU A 21 1.40 11.25 5.14
C LEU A 21 0.86 10.72 6.47
N SER A 22 -0.32 11.20 6.87
CA SER A 22 -0.90 10.81 8.15
C SER A 22 -1.06 9.30 8.27
N SER A 23 -0.81 8.78 9.48
CA SER A 23 -0.95 7.35 9.76
C SER A 23 -2.35 6.83 9.46
N ASP A 24 -3.39 7.64 9.69
CA ASP A 24 -4.77 7.27 9.34
C ASP A 24 -4.95 7.02 7.83
N PHE A 25 -4.35 7.86 6.99
CA PHE A 25 -4.41 7.67 5.54
C PHE A 25 -3.65 6.42 5.11
N ILE A 26 -2.46 6.19 5.68
CA ILE A 26 -1.67 4.99 5.40
C ILE A 26 -2.42 3.72 5.84
N ASN A 27 -3.05 3.74 7.02
CA ASN A 27 -3.84 2.62 7.55
C ASN A 27 -5.04 2.28 6.66
N LEU A 28 -5.67 3.27 6.04
CA LEU A 28 -6.75 3.04 5.07
C LEU A 28 -6.24 2.30 3.82
N ILE A 29 -5.03 2.64 3.35
CA ILE A 29 -4.42 1.93 2.22
C ILE A 29 -4.02 0.51 2.62
N GLU A 30 -3.38 0.34 3.78
CA GLU A 30 -2.99 -0.97 4.31
C GLU A 30 -4.19 -1.91 4.49
N SER A 31 -5.30 -1.38 5.01
CA SER A 31 -6.55 -2.14 5.16
C SER A 31 -7.09 -2.64 3.82
N GLU A 32 -7.03 -1.81 2.78
CA GLU A 32 -7.45 -2.21 1.43
C GLU A 32 -6.48 -3.22 0.80
N LEU A 33 -5.16 -3.05 0.99
CA LEU A 33 -4.15 -4.00 0.55
C LEU A 33 -4.33 -5.36 1.22
N GLN A 34 -4.67 -5.38 2.51
CA GLN A 34 -5.02 -6.60 3.22
C GLN A 34 -6.29 -7.24 2.65
N ARG A 35 -7.35 -6.46 2.44
CA ARG A 35 -8.63 -6.93 1.90
C ARG A 35 -8.49 -7.59 0.53
N ARG A 36 -7.55 -7.13 -0.30
CA ARG A 36 -7.25 -7.68 -1.63
C ARG A 36 -6.14 -8.73 -1.65
N SER A 37 -5.59 -9.10 -0.49
CA SER A 37 -4.48 -10.05 -0.37
C SER A 37 -3.19 -9.60 -1.09
N LEU A 38 -2.94 -8.28 -1.18
CA LEU A 38 -1.78 -7.69 -1.88
C LEU A 38 -0.55 -7.45 -0.98
N ILE A 39 -0.67 -7.64 0.34
CA ILE A 39 0.44 -7.43 1.29
C ILE A 39 1.70 -8.23 0.89
N ASN A 40 1.52 -9.42 0.34
CA ASN A 40 2.65 -10.28 -0.06
C ASN A 40 3.43 -9.69 -1.26
N GLN A 41 2.75 -8.97 -2.16
CA GLN A 41 3.40 -8.29 -3.29
C GLN A 41 4.26 -7.11 -2.80
N ILE A 42 3.84 -6.46 -1.72
CA ILE A 42 4.59 -5.37 -1.09
C ILE A 42 5.82 -5.92 -0.34
N LYS A 43 5.66 -7.00 0.43
CA LYS A 43 6.76 -7.58 1.22
C LYS A 43 7.94 -8.06 0.36
N MET A 44 7.70 -8.55 -0.85
CA MET A 44 8.78 -8.92 -1.79
C MET A 44 9.65 -7.72 -2.19
N SER A 45 9.12 -6.50 -2.15
CA SER A 45 9.88 -5.28 -2.43
C SER A 45 10.79 -4.83 -1.28
N TYR A 46 10.62 -5.37 -0.06
CA TYR A 46 11.37 -4.98 1.14
C TYR A 46 12.29 -6.09 1.68
N MET A 47 12.36 -7.25 1.02
CA MET A 47 13.22 -8.38 1.40
C MET A 47 14.52 -8.49 0.58
N ILE A 48 14.88 -7.43 -0.16
CA ILE A 48 16.22 -7.24 -0.73
C ILE A 48 16.81 -6.02 -0.01
N GLY A 49 17.43 -6.25 1.14
CA GLY A 49 18.08 -5.25 1.98
C GLY A 49 19.05 -5.92 2.93
#